data_AF-A0A847ESQ9-F1
#
_entry.id   AF-A0A847ESQ9-F1
#
_cell.length_a   1.000
_cell.length_b   1.000
_cell.length_c   1.000
_cell.angle_alpha   90.00
_cell.angle_beta   90.00
_cell.angle_gamma   90.00
#
_symmetry.space_group_name_H-M   'P 1'
#
loop_
_entity.id
_entity.type
_entity.pdbx_description
1 polymer ?
#
loop_
_entity_poly.entity_id
_entity_poly.type
_entity_poly.pdbx_seq_one_letter_code
_entity_poly.pdbx_strand_id
1 'polypeptide(L)'
;MSIYGLIIGIALIVGIELIKKYNKTISYLDILFILLSVLIGARVLYIFHNIEEIKLGIINPIAIWDGGLAFYGGIIGLLIALLIISKYKRITFYILSDSILLFLPLIHAIGRIGNFFNYELYGLPTKLPWGIYIPEENRYLKYIEYSHFHPVYLYESILNILNFYLLYKLFKKKLKPGIITSIYLINYSIIRLLVNTLRIDKEFFWGIETSNLFSILFLIIGIIILIMITKNKTQLAHFFSKPVMIFLILLALLSLFLKIDIPIKYQITLFIFSIFLPVATSFLFRYFKLTSDFAVSEQEERPRLFFLFLILLFISFGISLKTGNTQLILIYTVINITLLCSTLLTMFWKISFHMIVATLCLFVISFLLNNPLTYLLSLALPLVGWSRIFLKRHTLKQVIGGFVITISCILFVLTFINF
;
A
#
# COMPACT_ATOMS: atom_id res chain seq x y z
N MET A 1 27.27 -21.74 1.71
CA MET A 1 26.69 -20.39 1.82
C MET A 1 25.42 -20.38 0.98
N SER A 2 24.25 -20.21 1.58
CA SER A 2 22.98 -20.21 0.82
C SER A 2 22.94 -19.00 -0.11
N ILE A 3 22.35 -19.17 -1.30
CA ILE A 3 22.13 -18.07 -2.27
C ILE A 3 21.35 -16.94 -1.60
N TYR A 4 20.42 -17.27 -0.72
CA TYR A 4 19.70 -16.33 0.15
C TYR A 4 20.63 -15.41 0.95
N GLY A 5 21.58 -15.99 1.70
CA GLY A 5 22.52 -15.22 2.51
C GLY A 5 23.43 -14.31 1.67
N LEU A 6 23.85 -14.78 0.49
CA LEU A 6 24.61 -13.96 -0.47
C LEU A 6 23.80 -12.75 -0.93
N ILE A 7 22.54 -12.94 -1.32
CA ILE A 7 21.67 -11.86 -1.79
C ILE A 7 21.40 -10.83 -0.70
N ILE A 8 21.16 -11.27 0.54
CA ILE A 8 21.02 -10.36 1.69
C ILE A 8 22.31 -9.58 1.93
N GLY A 9 23.47 -10.23 1.87
CA GLY A 9 24.77 -9.58 1.98
C GLY A 9 24.96 -8.48 0.94
N ILE A 10 24.64 -8.78 -0.32
CA ILE A 10 24.67 -7.81 -1.43
C ILE A 10 23.70 -6.64 -1.16
N ALA A 11 22.46 -6.94 -0.76
CA ALA A 11 21.45 -5.93 -0.45
C ALA A 11 21.94 -4.96 0.64
N LEU A 12 22.54 -5.49 1.70
CA LEU A 12 23.11 -4.70 2.79
C LEU A 12 24.28 -3.84 2.32
N ILE A 13 25.24 -4.41 1.58
CA ILE A 13 26.39 -3.65 1.05
C ILE A 13 25.91 -2.49 0.17
N VAL A 14 25.00 -2.75 -0.77
CA VAL A 14 24.42 -1.72 -1.64
C VAL A 14 23.73 -0.64 -0.81
N GLY A 15 22.93 -1.04 0.18
CA GLY A 15 22.25 -0.11 1.07
C GLY A 15 23.21 0.78 1.87
N ILE A 16 24.24 0.18 2.46
CA ILE A 16 25.26 0.86 3.26
C ILE A 16 26.02 1.90 2.43
N GLU A 17 26.49 1.51 1.24
CA GLU A 17 27.22 2.41 0.35
C GLU A 17 26.35 3.58 -0.12
N LEU A 18 25.07 3.33 -0.42
CA LEU A 18 24.13 4.39 -0.78
C LEU A 18 23.81 5.32 0.40
N ILE A 19 23.55 4.78 1.59
CA ILE A 19 23.32 5.60 2.80
C ILE A 19 24.51 6.52 3.04
N LYS A 20 25.74 6.01 3.00
CA LYS A 20 26.95 6.81 3.16
C LYS A 20 27.16 7.84 2.07
N LYS A 21 26.91 7.47 0.81
CA LYS A 21 27.02 8.38 -0.33
C LYS A 21 26.10 9.59 -0.19
N TYR A 22 24.89 9.38 0.31
CA TYR A 22 23.86 10.43 0.42
C TYR A 22 23.81 11.11 1.78
N ASN A 23 24.40 10.51 2.82
CA ASN A 23 24.57 11.11 4.13
C ASN A 23 25.97 10.87 4.68
N LYS A 24 26.88 11.79 4.37
CA LYS A 24 28.29 11.75 4.82
C LYS A 24 28.47 11.88 6.34
N THR A 25 27.42 12.27 7.08
CA THR A 25 27.49 12.35 8.56
C THR A 25 27.46 10.97 9.21
N ILE A 26 27.05 9.93 8.48
CA ILE A 26 27.01 8.53 8.92
C ILE A 26 28.32 7.85 8.52
N SER A 27 29.03 7.30 9.51
CA SER A 27 30.24 6.51 9.34
C SER A 27 29.93 5.01 9.27
N TYR A 28 30.89 4.20 8.84
CA TYR A 28 30.76 2.74 8.88
C TYR A 28 30.60 2.22 10.33
N LEU A 29 31.21 2.88 11.32
CA LEU A 29 31.07 2.50 12.73
C LEU A 29 29.64 2.72 13.24
N ASP A 30 28.97 3.80 12.80
CA ASP A 30 27.57 4.04 13.16
C ASP A 30 26.66 2.97 12.56
N ILE A 31 26.91 2.59 11.30
CA ILE A 31 26.16 1.53 10.62
C ILE A 31 26.39 0.19 11.30
N LEU A 32 27.65 -0.14 11.65
CA LEU A 32 27.97 -1.34 12.42
C LEU A 32 27.25 -1.34 13.76
N PHE A 33 27.25 -0.22 14.48
CA PHE A 33 26.53 -0.07 15.73
C PHE A 33 25.02 -0.26 15.56
N ILE A 34 24.42 0.26 14.49
CA ILE A 34 23.01 0.03 14.15
C ILE A 34 22.76 -1.46 13.91
N LEU A 35 23.55 -2.13 13.07
CA LEU A 35 23.37 -3.55 12.74
C LEU A 35 23.52 -4.43 13.99
N LEU A 36 24.52 -4.17 14.83
CA LEU A 36 24.71 -4.88 16.10
C LEU A 36 23.56 -4.63 17.05
N SER A 37 23.09 -3.38 17.18
CA SER A 37 21.94 -3.07 18.04
C SER A 37 20.67 -3.76 17.58
N VAL A 38 20.43 -3.86 16.26
CA VAL A 38 19.32 -4.63 15.68
C VAL A 38 19.46 -6.11 16.04
N LEU A 39 20.64 -6.71 15.84
CA LEU A 39 20.86 -8.12 16.13
C LEU A 39 20.69 -8.43 17.62
N ILE A 40 21.30 -7.62 18.49
CA ILE A 40 21.22 -7.75 19.95
C ILE A 40 19.77 -7.58 20.39
N GLY A 41 19.09 -6.52 19.95
CA GLY A 41 17.70 -6.28 20.30
C GLY A 41 16.81 -7.46 19.89
N ALA A 42 16.98 -7.96 18.66
CA ALA A 42 16.21 -9.09 18.16
C ALA A 42 16.44 -10.36 18.99
N ARG A 43 17.68 -10.62 19.38
CA ARG A 43 18.02 -11.79 20.21
C ARG A 43 17.52 -11.67 21.64
N VAL A 44 17.70 -10.50 22.26
CA VAL A 44 17.24 -10.23 23.63
C VAL A 44 15.74 -10.45 23.73
N LEU A 45 14.96 -9.91 22.80
CA LEU A 45 13.51 -10.09 22.85
C LEU A 45 13.09 -11.54 22.57
N TYR A 46 13.80 -12.26 21.69
CA TYR A 46 13.58 -13.69 21.49
C TYR A 46 13.82 -14.50 22.77
N ILE A 47 14.90 -14.22 23.49
CA ILE A 47 15.22 -14.85 24.78
C ILE A 47 14.10 -14.62 25.79
N PHE A 48 13.59 -13.38 25.88
CA PHE A 48 12.49 -13.07 26.80
C PHE A 48 11.21 -13.85 26.47
N HIS A 49 10.89 -14.06 25.19
CA HIS A 49 9.71 -14.84 24.80
C HIS A 49 9.85 -16.33 25.08
N ASN A 50 11.08 -16.87 24.99
CA ASN A 50 11.34 -18.31 25.11
C ASN A 50 12.04 -18.65 26.44
N ILE A 51 11.79 -17.86 27.50
CA ILE A 51 12.51 -18.00 28.76
C ILE A 51 12.28 -19.36 29.44
N GLU A 52 11.11 -19.97 29.23
CA GLU A 52 10.77 -21.29 29.74
C GLU A 52 11.52 -22.39 28.98
N GLU A 53 11.53 -22.34 27.65
CA GLU A 53 12.26 -23.27 26.79
C GLU A 53 13.78 -23.20 27.02
N ILE A 54 14.31 -22.01 27.32
CA ILE A 54 15.70 -21.82 27.72
C ILE A 54 15.99 -22.46 29.08
N LYS A 55 15.09 -22.30 30.07
CA LYS A 55 15.23 -22.96 31.39
C LYS A 55 15.20 -24.48 31.29
N LEU A 56 14.46 -25.01 30.33
CA LEU A 56 14.39 -26.44 30.03
C LEU A 56 15.60 -26.96 29.23
N GLY A 57 16.53 -26.08 28.84
CA GLY A 57 17.72 -26.45 28.06
C GLY A 57 17.43 -26.76 26.60
N ILE A 58 16.22 -26.46 26.10
CA ILE A 58 15.79 -26.74 24.72
C ILE A 58 16.43 -25.73 23.76
N ILE A 59 16.51 -24.46 24.17
CA ILE A 59 17.08 -23.37 23.38
C ILE A 59 18.36 -22.87 24.05
N ASN A 60 19.45 -22.83 23.29
CA ASN A 60 20.66 -22.15 23.71
C ASN A 60 20.50 -20.63 23.54
N PRO A 61 20.60 -19.82 24.61
CA PRO A 61 20.39 -18.37 24.54
C PRO A 61 21.44 -17.64 23.68
N ILE A 62 22.64 -18.20 23.50
CA ILE A 62 23.74 -17.58 22.76
C ILE A 62 23.76 -17.97 21.28
N ALA A 63 23.22 -19.15 20.94
CA ALA A 63 23.30 -19.69 19.59
C ALA A 63 22.41 -18.93 18.59
N ILE A 64 22.93 -17.83 18.04
CA ILE A 64 22.28 -17.03 17.00
C ILE A 64 22.30 -17.70 15.62
N TRP A 65 23.20 -18.68 15.42
CA TRP A 65 23.31 -19.46 14.18
C TRP A 65 22.20 -20.51 14.06
N ASP A 66 21.56 -20.89 15.16
CA ASP A 66 20.37 -21.76 15.16
C ASP A 66 19.09 -20.99 14.80
N GLY A 67 19.21 -19.69 14.47
CA GLY A 67 18.09 -18.79 14.24
C GLY A 67 17.62 -18.13 15.54
N GLY A 68 16.31 -17.89 15.66
CA GLY A 68 15.72 -17.31 16.87
C GLY A 68 16.03 -15.81 17.04
N LEU A 69 15.52 -15.00 16.11
CA LEU A 69 15.61 -13.54 16.17
C LEU A 69 14.20 -12.96 16.14
N ALA A 70 13.82 -12.25 17.19
CA ALA A 70 12.51 -11.60 17.25
C ALA A 70 12.55 -10.28 16.49
N PHE A 71 11.75 -10.18 15.42
CA PHE A 71 11.69 -8.99 14.57
C PHE A 71 11.50 -7.68 15.35
N TYR A 72 10.64 -7.68 16.37
CA TYR A 72 10.35 -6.49 17.18
C TYR A 72 11.54 -6.03 18.01
N GLY A 73 12.33 -6.98 18.50
CA GLY A 73 13.55 -6.67 19.22
C GLY A 73 14.53 -5.94 18.31
N GLY A 74 14.57 -6.32 17.02
CA GLY A 74 15.36 -5.64 16.00
C GLY A 74 14.93 -4.19 15.78
N ILE A 75 13.61 -3.93 15.71
CA ILE A 75 13.08 -2.56 15.60
C ILE A 75 13.45 -1.72 16.82
N ILE A 76 13.30 -2.27 18.03
CA ILE A 76 13.66 -1.58 19.27
C ILE A 76 15.16 -1.24 19.27
N GLY A 77 15.99 -2.21 18.91
CA GLY A 77 17.44 -2.04 18.77
C GLY A 77 17.80 -0.94 17.76
N LEU A 78 17.15 -0.92 16.59
CA LEU A 78 17.32 0.14 15.59
C LEU A 78 16.98 1.52 16.17
N LEU A 79 15.83 1.66 16.81
CA LEU A 79 15.36 2.95 17.35
C LEU A 79 16.32 3.46 18.43
N ILE A 80 16.77 2.59 19.34
CA ILE A 80 17.75 2.94 20.37
C ILE A 80 19.06 3.41 19.73
N ALA A 81 19.57 2.68 18.73
CA ALA A 81 20.81 3.05 18.04
C ALA A 81 20.71 4.42 17.38
N LEU A 82 19.60 4.70 16.67
CA LEU A 82 19.38 5.99 16.02
C LEU A 82 19.26 7.13 17.02
N LEU A 83 18.62 6.92 18.17
CA LEU A 83 18.53 7.92 19.24
C LEU A 83 19.90 8.21 19.85
N ILE A 84 20.71 7.17 20.11
CA ILE A 84 22.07 7.33 20.64
C ILE A 84 22.95 8.09 19.64
N ILE A 85 22.98 7.67 18.37
CA ILE A 85 23.79 8.33 17.33
C ILE A 85 23.32 9.78 17.12
N SER A 86 22.01 10.02 17.11
CA SER A 86 21.43 11.37 16.99
C SER A 86 21.93 12.30 18.08
N LYS A 87 21.91 11.84 19.34
CA LYS A 87 22.40 12.61 20.49
C LYS A 87 23.91 12.80 20.45
N TYR A 88 24.67 11.73 20.20
CA TYR A 88 26.14 11.76 20.17
C TYR A 88 26.68 12.71 19.10
N LYS A 89 26.10 12.63 17.89
CA LYS A 89 26.52 13.46 16.75
C LYS A 89 25.82 14.82 16.66
N ARG A 90 24.91 15.14 17.59
CA ARG A 90 24.12 16.38 17.60
C ARG A 90 23.37 16.64 16.28
N ILE A 91 22.91 15.57 15.64
CA ILE A 91 22.09 15.62 14.42
C ILE A 91 20.68 15.16 14.75
N THR A 92 19.68 15.73 14.09
CA THR A 92 18.28 15.33 14.36
C THR A 92 18.06 13.85 14.00
N PHE A 93 17.26 13.14 14.80
CA PHE A 93 16.85 11.76 14.53
C PHE A 93 16.32 11.58 13.10
N TYR A 94 15.55 12.57 12.63
CA TYR A 94 14.95 12.54 11.30
C TYR A 94 15.96 12.60 10.15
N ILE A 95 17.13 13.22 10.33
CA ILE A 95 18.19 13.19 9.30
C ILE A 95 18.73 11.75 9.15
N LEU A 96 18.92 11.05 10.27
CA LEU A 96 19.37 9.66 10.28
C LEU A 96 18.30 8.73 9.71
N SER A 97 17.07 8.82 10.22
CA SER A 97 15.97 7.94 9.80
C SER A 97 15.60 8.17 8.33
N ASP A 98 15.54 9.42 7.85
CA ASP A 98 15.29 9.69 6.43
C ASP A 98 16.34 9.06 5.52
N SER A 99 17.61 9.06 5.93
CA SER A 99 18.70 8.47 5.14
C SER A 99 18.59 6.96 5.04
N ILE A 100 18.24 6.30 6.16
CA ILE A 100 18.09 4.84 6.20
C ILE A 100 16.81 4.43 5.47
N LEU A 101 15.68 5.06 5.79
CA LEU A 101 14.37 4.72 5.23
C LEU A 101 14.23 5.11 3.75
N LEU A 102 15.08 6.00 3.25
CA LEU A 102 15.23 6.22 1.81
C LEU A 102 15.66 4.95 1.08
N PHE A 103 16.65 4.23 1.60
CA PHE A 103 17.24 3.06 0.92
C PHE A 103 16.71 1.71 1.43
N LEU A 104 16.05 1.68 2.59
CA LEU A 104 15.47 0.46 3.14
C LEU A 104 14.53 -0.29 2.18
N PRO A 105 13.63 0.36 1.40
CA PRO A 105 12.84 -0.36 0.40
C PRO A 105 13.72 -1.05 -0.66
N LEU A 106 14.81 -0.41 -1.10
CA LEU A 106 15.72 -1.03 -2.07
C LEU A 106 16.41 -2.26 -1.48
N ILE A 107 16.87 -2.16 -0.23
CA ILE A 107 17.45 -3.30 0.50
C ILE A 107 16.44 -4.45 0.59
N HIS A 108 15.20 -4.15 0.99
CA HIS A 108 14.12 -5.15 1.04
C HIS A 108 13.86 -5.76 -0.34
N ALA A 109 13.79 -4.95 -1.39
CA ALA A 109 13.49 -5.45 -2.73
C ALA A 109 14.54 -6.42 -3.25
N ILE A 110 15.83 -6.15 -3.01
CA ILE A 110 16.93 -7.06 -3.36
C ILE A 110 16.87 -8.31 -2.47
N GLY A 111 16.74 -8.14 -1.16
CA GLY A 111 16.71 -9.26 -0.20
C GLY A 111 15.58 -10.25 -0.49
N ARG A 112 14.40 -9.76 -0.89
CA ARG A 112 13.23 -10.57 -1.24
C ARG A 112 13.46 -11.51 -2.43
N ILE A 113 14.38 -11.18 -3.34
CA ILE A 113 14.74 -12.09 -4.44
C ILE A 113 15.38 -13.38 -3.88
N GLY A 114 16.04 -13.30 -2.73
CA GLY A 114 16.56 -14.47 -2.06
C GLY A 114 15.48 -15.50 -1.72
N ASN A 115 14.28 -15.06 -1.34
CA ASN A 115 13.20 -15.97 -0.93
C ASN A 115 12.78 -16.93 -2.07
N PHE A 116 12.97 -16.52 -3.32
CA PHE A 116 12.75 -17.39 -4.48
C PHE A 116 13.61 -18.66 -4.43
N PHE A 117 14.91 -18.52 -4.11
CA PHE A 117 15.85 -19.64 -4.09
C PHE A 117 15.64 -20.58 -2.90
N ASN A 118 14.97 -20.11 -1.85
CA ASN A 118 14.64 -20.91 -0.67
C ASN A 118 13.21 -21.49 -0.69
N TYR A 119 12.43 -21.23 -1.75
CA TYR A 119 10.98 -21.55 -1.79
C TYR A 119 10.20 -21.00 -0.58
N GLU A 120 10.55 -19.79 -0.15
CA GLU A 120 9.90 -19.11 0.98
C GLU A 120 9.05 -17.94 0.49
N LEU A 121 8.14 -17.48 1.35
CA LEU A 121 7.40 -16.23 1.15
C LEU A 121 6.56 -16.20 -0.14
N TYR A 122 6.04 -17.35 -0.56
CA TYR A 122 5.04 -17.47 -1.62
C TYR A 122 3.62 -17.32 -1.04
N GLY A 123 2.68 -16.93 -1.89
CA GLY A 123 1.30 -16.64 -1.50
C GLY A 123 0.34 -17.78 -1.79
N LEU A 124 -0.96 -17.48 -1.78
CA LEU A 124 -2.04 -18.42 -2.09
C LEU A 124 -1.88 -19.07 -3.49
N PRO A 125 -2.48 -20.25 -3.71
CA PRO A 125 -2.55 -20.87 -5.03
C PRO A 125 -3.12 -19.91 -6.09
N THR A 126 -2.58 -19.98 -7.30
CA THR A 126 -3.01 -19.09 -8.39
C THR A 126 -2.96 -19.77 -9.75
N LYS A 127 -3.87 -19.36 -10.64
CA LYS A 127 -3.90 -19.75 -12.06
C LYS A 127 -3.33 -18.68 -12.99
N LEU A 128 -2.81 -17.60 -12.42
CA LEU A 128 -2.23 -16.51 -13.20
C LEU A 128 -0.97 -17.00 -13.94
N PRO A 129 -0.70 -16.49 -15.16
CA PRO A 129 0.39 -17.00 -16.01
C PRO A 129 1.79 -16.72 -15.46
N TRP A 130 1.91 -15.89 -14.42
CA TRP A 130 3.17 -15.63 -13.69
C TRP A 130 3.20 -16.28 -12.31
N GLY A 131 2.31 -17.24 -12.02
CA GLY A 131 2.40 -18.09 -10.84
C GLY A 131 3.73 -18.87 -10.85
N ILE A 132 4.34 -19.03 -9.67
CA ILE A 132 5.59 -19.78 -9.54
C ILE A 132 5.30 -21.22 -9.12
N TYR A 133 6.06 -22.15 -9.68
CA TYR A 133 6.06 -23.53 -9.24
C TYR A 133 6.76 -23.65 -7.88
N ILE A 134 6.13 -24.37 -6.95
CA ILE A 134 6.74 -24.73 -5.65
C ILE A 134 6.85 -26.27 -5.58
N PRO A 135 8.02 -26.86 -5.30
CA PRO A 135 8.17 -28.30 -5.08
C PRO A 135 7.30 -28.80 -3.94
N GLU A 136 6.81 -30.03 -4.02
CA GLU A 136 5.86 -30.60 -3.06
C GLU A 136 6.37 -30.56 -1.61
N GLU A 137 7.66 -30.87 -1.41
CA GLU A 137 8.35 -30.83 -0.12
C GLU A 137 8.42 -29.43 0.53
N ASN A 138 8.23 -28.36 -0.24
CA ASN A 138 8.24 -26.98 0.25
C ASN A 138 6.82 -26.37 0.34
N ARG A 139 5.78 -27.13 0.00
CA ARG A 139 4.39 -26.65 0.06
C ARG A 139 3.85 -26.74 1.48
N TYR A 140 3.04 -25.75 1.87
CA TYR A 140 2.19 -25.88 3.05
C TYR A 140 1.22 -27.06 2.86
N LEU A 141 1.09 -27.93 3.87
CA LEU A 141 0.24 -29.12 3.85
C LEU A 141 -1.20 -28.83 3.36
N LYS A 142 -1.76 -27.68 3.77
CA LYS A 142 -3.11 -27.24 3.38
C LYS A 142 -3.26 -27.04 1.85
N TYR A 143 -2.17 -26.81 1.13
CA TYR A 143 -2.17 -26.50 -0.30
C TYR A 143 -1.31 -27.48 -1.12
N ILE A 144 -1.10 -28.69 -0.61
CA ILE A 144 -0.20 -29.70 -1.23
C ILE A 144 -0.62 -30.05 -2.66
N GLU A 145 -1.92 -30.03 -2.94
CA GLU A 145 -2.54 -30.35 -4.24
C GLU A 145 -2.28 -29.29 -5.32
N TYR A 146 -1.84 -28.09 -4.93
CA TYR A 146 -1.59 -27.00 -5.87
C TYR A 146 -0.11 -26.96 -6.25
N SER A 147 0.18 -26.79 -7.54
CA SER A 147 1.55 -26.68 -8.03
C SER A 147 2.05 -25.24 -8.16
N HIS A 148 1.15 -24.28 -8.39
CA HIS A 148 1.48 -22.88 -8.68
C HIS A 148 0.89 -21.89 -7.67
N PHE A 149 1.73 -20.95 -7.25
CA PHE A 149 1.42 -20.00 -6.18
C PHE A 149 1.76 -18.57 -6.59
N HIS A 150 1.14 -17.59 -5.94
CA HIS A 150 1.50 -16.19 -6.14
C HIS A 150 2.97 -15.93 -5.71
N PRO A 151 3.81 -15.31 -6.56
CA PRO A 151 5.16 -14.91 -6.18
C PRO A 151 5.14 -13.65 -5.30
N VAL A 152 4.69 -13.81 -4.06
CA VAL A 152 4.51 -12.69 -3.13
C VAL A 152 5.83 -11.96 -2.84
N TYR A 153 6.95 -12.68 -2.77
CA TYR A 153 8.28 -12.06 -2.70
C TYR A 153 8.52 -11.05 -3.84
N LEU A 154 8.11 -11.39 -5.07
CA LEU A 154 8.31 -10.55 -6.25
C LEU A 154 7.38 -9.33 -6.20
N TYR A 155 6.13 -9.52 -5.76
CA TYR A 155 5.21 -8.41 -5.55
C TYR A 155 5.76 -7.43 -4.50
N GLU A 156 6.30 -7.93 -3.38
CA GLU A 156 6.98 -7.10 -2.40
C GLU A 156 8.20 -6.39 -2.99
N SER A 157 9.03 -7.08 -3.79
CA SER A 157 10.19 -6.47 -4.44
C SER A 157 9.80 -5.31 -5.36
N ILE A 158 8.84 -5.52 -6.25
CA ILE A 158 8.39 -4.49 -7.21
C ILE A 158 7.82 -3.28 -6.47
N LEU A 159 6.93 -3.51 -5.50
CA LEU A 159 6.31 -2.44 -4.71
C LEU A 159 7.37 -1.65 -3.90
N ASN A 160 8.38 -2.32 -3.37
CA ASN A 160 9.48 -1.65 -2.67
C ASN A 160 10.41 -0.89 -3.62
N ILE A 161 10.67 -1.36 -4.85
CA ILE A 161 11.41 -0.60 -5.87
C ILE A 161 10.65 0.68 -6.24
N LEU A 162 9.34 0.58 -6.44
CA LEU A 162 8.48 1.73 -6.71
C LEU A 162 8.48 2.72 -5.53
N ASN A 163 8.42 2.21 -4.30
CA ASN A 163 8.53 3.03 -3.10
C ASN A 163 9.90 3.73 -3.01
N PHE A 164 11.00 3.01 -3.23
CA PHE A 164 12.35 3.57 -3.31
C PHE A 164 12.42 4.69 -4.34
N TYR A 165 11.93 4.46 -5.56
CA TYR A 165 11.95 5.46 -6.64
C TYR A 165 11.18 6.74 -6.27
N LEU A 166 10.00 6.57 -5.64
CA LEU A 166 9.21 7.69 -5.13
C LEU A 166 9.97 8.47 -4.05
N LEU A 167 10.49 7.78 -3.03
CA LEU A 167 11.24 8.40 -1.94
C LEU A 167 12.50 9.10 -2.47
N TYR A 168 13.20 8.50 -3.43
CA TYR A 168 14.37 9.10 -4.08
C TYR A 168 14.03 10.39 -4.84
N LYS A 169 12.93 10.41 -5.58
CA LYS A 169 12.43 11.65 -6.23
C LYS A 169 12.09 12.74 -5.22
N LEU A 170 11.48 12.37 -4.09
CA LEU A 170 11.14 13.31 -3.03
C LEU A 170 12.38 13.82 -2.29
N PHE A 171 13.34 12.94 -2.03
CA PHE A 171 14.61 13.27 -1.41
C PHE A 171 15.39 14.31 -2.24
N LYS A 172 15.41 14.18 -3.57
CA LYS A 172 16.01 15.17 -4.47
C LYS A 172 15.42 16.58 -4.35
N LYS A 173 14.19 16.72 -3.87
CA LYS A 173 13.55 18.02 -3.62
C LYS A 173 14.02 18.70 -2.33
N LYS A 174 14.97 18.09 -1.59
CA LYS A 174 15.54 18.62 -0.34
C LYS A 174 14.45 19.02 0.67
N LEU A 175 13.50 18.12 0.86
CA LEU A 175 12.38 18.31 1.77
C LEU A 175 12.88 18.38 3.23
N LYS A 176 12.03 18.90 4.12
CA LYS A 176 12.35 18.94 5.56
C LYS A 176 12.61 17.53 6.10
N PRO A 177 13.57 17.37 7.03
CA PRO A 177 13.81 16.09 7.69
C PRO A 177 12.54 15.53 8.32
N GLY A 178 12.30 14.24 8.10
CA GLY A 178 11.19 13.43 8.58
C GLY A 178 10.06 13.26 7.56
N ILE A 179 10.10 13.98 6.43
CA ILE A 179 9.15 13.77 5.33
C ILE A 179 9.39 12.41 4.66
N ILE A 180 10.65 12.00 4.47
CA ILE A 180 10.95 10.68 3.87
C ILE A 180 10.54 9.57 4.83
N THR A 181 10.85 9.72 6.13
CA THR A 181 10.42 8.80 7.19
C THR A 181 8.91 8.63 7.21
N SER A 182 8.14 9.72 7.24
CA SER A 182 6.68 9.65 7.27
C SER A 182 6.09 8.98 6.02
N ILE A 183 6.57 9.35 4.83
CA ILE A 183 6.08 8.77 3.58
C ILE A 183 6.47 7.29 3.46
N TYR A 184 7.67 6.91 3.90
CA TYR A 184 8.08 5.50 3.95
C TYR A 184 7.13 4.69 4.84
N LEU A 185 6.86 5.16 6.07
CA LEU A 185 6.01 4.46 7.02
C LEU A 185 4.59 4.27 6.45
N ILE A 186 4.00 5.34 5.90
CA ILE A 186 2.68 5.28 5.27
C ILE A 186 2.68 4.28 4.10
N ASN A 187 3.62 4.41 3.17
CA ASN A 187 3.64 3.57 1.97
C ASN A 187 3.90 2.11 2.30
N TYR A 188 4.88 1.82 3.17
CA TYR A 188 5.24 0.46 3.54
C TYR A 188 4.11 -0.22 4.31
N SER A 189 3.38 0.49 5.17
CA SER A 189 2.16 -0.03 5.79
C SER A 189 1.14 -0.48 4.77
N ILE A 190 0.94 0.29 3.70
CA ILE A 190 -0.08 -0.05 2.71
C ILE A 190 0.39 -1.20 1.81
N ILE A 191 1.66 -1.20 1.42
CA ILE A 191 2.29 -2.35 0.75
C ILE A 191 2.09 -3.61 1.58
N ARG A 192 2.38 -3.54 2.90
CA ARG A 192 2.24 -4.68 3.79
C ARG A 192 0.79 -5.14 3.89
N LEU A 193 -0.19 -4.25 4.10
CA LEU A 193 -1.61 -4.62 4.15
C LEU A 193 -2.09 -5.34 2.89
N LEU A 194 -1.62 -4.92 1.71
CA LEU A 194 -1.97 -5.57 0.44
C LEU A 194 -1.39 -6.97 0.33
N VAL A 195 -0.07 -7.04 0.40
CA VAL A 195 0.70 -8.27 0.19
C VAL A 195 0.30 -9.33 1.21
N ASN A 196 0.03 -8.90 2.44
CA ASN A 196 -0.35 -9.77 3.54
C ASN A 196 -1.68 -10.52 3.30
N THR A 197 -2.57 -9.99 2.45
CA THR A 197 -3.81 -10.69 2.08
C THR A 197 -3.58 -11.88 1.15
N LEU A 198 -2.40 -11.96 0.53
CA LEU A 198 -1.99 -13.07 -0.32
C LEU A 198 -1.07 -14.06 0.39
N ARG A 199 -0.51 -13.68 1.56
CA ARG A 199 0.43 -14.51 2.29
C ARG A 199 -0.26 -15.68 2.98
N ILE A 200 0.41 -16.83 2.91
CA ILE A 200 0.03 -18.04 3.64
C ILE A 200 0.66 -18.04 5.04
N ASP A 201 1.88 -17.54 5.13
CA ASP A 201 2.70 -17.48 6.34
C ASP A 201 2.30 -16.30 7.22
N LYS A 202 1.30 -16.54 8.08
CA LYS A 202 0.78 -15.56 9.02
C LYS A 202 1.28 -15.83 10.42
N GLU A 203 1.92 -14.81 10.99
CA GLU A 203 2.31 -14.79 12.40
C GLU A 203 1.26 -14.03 13.20
N PHE A 204 0.92 -14.56 14.39
CA PHE A 204 -0.04 -13.94 15.29
C PHE A 204 0.63 -13.62 16.63
N PHE A 205 0.30 -12.46 17.17
CA PHE A 205 0.66 -12.02 18.51
C PHE A 205 -0.63 -11.67 19.25
N TRP A 206 -0.94 -12.40 20.32
CA TRP A 206 -2.17 -12.24 21.12
C TRP A 206 -3.45 -12.30 20.28
N GLY A 207 -3.50 -13.23 19.32
CA GLY A 207 -4.64 -13.39 18.40
C GLY A 207 -4.74 -12.34 17.29
N ILE A 208 -3.84 -11.34 17.26
CA ILE A 208 -3.77 -10.34 16.20
C ILE A 208 -2.61 -10.67 15.27
N GLU A 209 -2.87 -10.65 13.97
CA GLU A 209 -1.82 -10.84 12.98
C GLU A 209 -0.74 -9.73 13.11
N THR A 210 0.53 -10.12 13.20
CA THR A 210 1.64 -9.23 13.56
C THR A 210 1.88 -8.14 12.53
N SER A 211 1.95 -8.55 11.26
CA SER A 211 2.13 -7.67 10.11
C SER A 211 1.08 -6.57 10.04
N ASN A 212 -0.15 -6.95 10.38
CA ASN A 212 -1.32 -6.12 10.46
C ASN A 212 -1.15 -5.07 11.58
N LEU A 213 -0.83 -5.47 12.81
CA LEU A 213 -0.57 -4.55 13.92
C LEU A 213 0.47 -3.46 13.58
N PHE A 214 1.60 -3.85 12.99
CA PHE A 214 2.66 -2.90 12.62
C PHE A 214 2.27 -1.99 11.46
N SER A 215 1.50 -2.51 10.51
CA SER A 215 0.99 -1.69 9.42
C SER A 215 0.13 -0.54 9.96
N ILE A 216 -0.71 -0.81 10.97
CA ILE A 216 -1.53 0.21 11.63
C ILE A 216 -0.64 1.22 12.36
N LEU A 217 0.26 0.73 13.20
CA LEU A 217 1.14 1.56 14.02
C LEU A 217 1.97 2.52 13.15
N PHE A 218 2.63 1.97 12.12
CA PHE A 218 3.44 2.76 11.18
C PHE A 218 2.59 3.72 10.35
N LEU A 219 1.37 3.34 9.96
CA LEU A 219 0.48 4.22 9.21
C LEU A 219 0.11 5.45 10.05
N ILE A 220 -0.29 5.24 11.30
CA ILE A 220 -0.67 6.31 12.24
C ILE A 220 0.54 7.21 12.54
N ILE A 221 1.68 6.61 12.91
CA ILE A 221 2.91 7.36 13.22
C ILE A 221 3.35 8.17 12.00
N GLY A 222 3.34 7.57 10.80
CA GLY A 222 3.71 8.25 9.57
C GLY A 222 2.82 9.46 9.28
N ILE A 223 1.50 9.34 9.44
CA ILE A 223 0.56 10.45 9.28
C ILE A 223 0.81 11.57 10.30
N ILE A 224 1.00 11.21 11.58
CA ILE A 224 1.28 12.18 12.65
C ILE A 224 2.56 12.96 12.34
N ILE A 225 3.65 12.25 12.02
CA ILE A 225 4.94 12.87 11.67
C ILE A 225 4.78 13.79 10.46
N LEU A 226 4.06 13.35 9.41
CA LEU A 226 3.82 14.16 8.22
C LEU A 226 3.13 15.47 8.58
N ILE A 227 2.01 15.41 9.31
CA ILE A 227 1.22 16.57 9.73
C ILE A 227 2.07 17.53 10.59
N MET A 228 2.83 17.01 11.55
CA MET A 228 3.69 17.81 12.44
C MET A 228 4.80 18.56 11.67
N ILE A 229 5.38 17.94 10.64
CA ILE A 229 6.48 18.54 9.87
C ILE A 229 5.97 19.54 8.82
N THR A 230 4.85 19.23 8.16
CA THR A 230 4.25 20.12 7.17
C THR A 230 3.48 21.26 7.85
N LYS A 231 4.21 22.32 8.20
CA LYS A 231 3.60 23.58 8.68
C LYS A 231 2.71 24.25 7.63
N ASN A 232 2.96 24.01 6.34
CA ASN A 232 2.18 24.60 5.25
C ASN A 232 0.96 23.74 4.90
N LYS A 233 -0.21 24.10 5.45
CA LYS A 233 -1.49 23.43 5.21
C LYS A 233 -1.88 23.37 3.71
N THR A 234 -1.43 24.32 2.88
CA THR A 234 -1.71 24.31 1.44
C THR A 234 -1.02 23.16 0.70
N GLN A 235 0.25 22.89 1.01
CA GLN A 235 1.00 21.78 0.43
C GLN A 235 0.39 20.44 0.86
N LEU A 236 0.02 20.32 2.14
CA LEU A 236 -0.66 19.14 2.67
C LEU A 236 -2.00 18.91 1.95
N ALA A 237 -2.79 19.96 1.74
CA ALA A 237 -4.05 19.86 1.02
C ALA A 237 -3.85 19.44 -0.45
N HIS A 238 -2.82 19.94 -1.14
CA HIS A 238 -2.51 19.47 -2.50
C HIS A 238 -2.10 17.99 -2.54
N PHE A 239 -1.39 17.51 -1.53
CA PHE A 239 -1.01 16.10 -1.40
C PHE A 239 -2.23 15.18 -1.21
N PHE A 240 -3.14 15.52 -0.30
CA PHE A 240 -4.38 14.77 -0.09
C PHE A 240 -5.38 14.91 -1.26
N SER A 241 -5.24 15.95 -2.09
CA SER A 241 -6.10 16.17 -3.24
C SER A 241 -5.80 15.20 -4.40
N LYS A 242 -4.55 15.12 -4.88
CA LYS A 242 -4.22 14.39 -6.13
C LYS A 242 -3.43 13.10 -5.87
N PRO A 243 -2.24 13.14 -5.22
CA PRO A 243 -1.48 11.93 -4.92
C PRO A 243 -2.27 10.82 -4.23
N VAL A 244 -3.02 11.16 -3.17
CA VAL A 244 -3.79 10.15 -2.42
C VAL A 244 -4.92 9.54 -3.26
N MET A 245 -5.56 10.32 -4.14
CA MET A 245 -6.58 9.80 -5.06
C MET A 245 -6.00 8.81 -6.06
N ILE A 246 -4.88 9.17 -6.71
CA ILE A 246 -4.18 8.29 -7.65
C ILE A 246 -3.77 7.01 -6.93
N PHE A 247 -3.25 7.14 -5.71
CA PHE A 247 -2.87 6.02 -4.89
C PHE A 247 -4.06 5.07 -4.60
N LEU A 248 -5.19 5.59 -4.13
CA LEU A 248 -6.39 4.77 -3.86
C LEU A 248 -6.92 4.07 -5.12
N ILE A 249 -6.88 4.73 -6.29
CA ILE A 249 -7.30 4.14 -7.56
C ILE A 249 -6.37 2.98 -7.95
N LEU A 250 -5.06 3.19 -7.89
CA LEU A 250 -4.06 2.15 -8.17
C LEU A 250 -4.19 0.98 -7.19
N LEU A 251 -4.52 1.28 -5.94
CA LEU A 251 -4.72 0.29 -4.89
C LEU A 251 -5.95 -0.58 -5.15
N ALA A 252 -7.08 0.04 -5.51
CA ALA A 252 -8.31 -0.67 -5.86
C ALA A 252 -8.15 -1.53 -7.13
N LEU A 253 -7.39 -1.03 -8.11
CA LEU A 253 -7.00 -1.81 -9.28
C LEU A 253 -6.16 -3.03 -8.91
N LEU A 254 -5.13 -2.82 -8.11
CA LEU A 254 -4.25 -3.90 -7.70
C LEU A 254 -5.04 -4.97 -6.93
N SER A 255 -5.99 -4.58 -6.07
CA SER A 255 -6.86 -5.55 -5.38
C SER A 255 -7.72 -6.35 -6.35
N LEU A 256 -8.25 -5.75 -7.41
CA LEU A 256 -8.99 -6.46 -8.46
C LEU A 256 -8.10 -7.51 -9.15
N PHE A 257 -6.91 -7.11 -9.60
CA PHE A 257 -5.97 -8.00 -10.29
C PHE A 257 -5.50 -9.16 -9.42
N LEU A 258 -5.31 -8.92 -8.12
CA LEU A 258 -4.77 -9.92 -7.20
C LEU A 258 -5.83 -10.88 -6.63
N LYS A 259 -7.08 -10.44 -6.45
CA LYS A 259 -8.12 -11.25 -5.80
C LYS A 259 -9.09 -11.91 -6.75
N ILE A 260 -9.26 -11.38 -7.96
CA ILE A 260 -10.24 -11.90 -8.92
C ILE A 260 -9.54 -12.82 -9.92
N ASP A 261 -9.74 -14.13 -9.73
CA ASP A 261 -9.25 -15.16 -10.63
C ASP A 261 -10.16 -15.30 -11.86
N ILE A 262 -9.94 -14.43 -12.84
CA ILE A 262 -10.60 -14.46 -14.15
C ILE A 262 -9.53 -14.47 -15.26
N PRO A 263 -9.85 -15.01 -16.45
CA PRO A 263 -8.93 -15.00 -17.57
C PRO A 263 -8.37 -13.61 -17.88
N ILE A 264 -7.07 -13.54 -18.21
CA ILE A 264 -6.34 -12.29 -18.44
C ILE A 264 -7.01 -11.38 -19.47
N LYS A 265 -7.65 -11.96 -20.50
CA LYS A 265 -8.45 -11.24 -21.49
C LYS A 265 -9.51 -10.36 -20.84
N TYR A 266 -10.25 -10.89 -19.87
CA TYR A 266 -11.28 -10.14 -19.15
C TYR A 266 -10.67 -9.05 -18.28
N GLN A 267 -9.59 -9.35 -17.53
CA GLN A 267 -8.89 -8.35 -16.72
C GLN A 267 -8.43 -7.15 -17.56
N ILE A 268 -7.81 -7.40 -18.72
CA ILE A 268 -7.35 -6.35 -19.65
C ILE A 268 -8.54 -5.54 -20.17
N THR A 269 -9.60 -6.19 -20.66
CA THR A 269 -10.77 -5.47 -21.19
C THR A 269 -11.44 -4.61 -20.14
N LEU A 270 -11.58 -5.10 -18.90
CA LEU A 270 -12.13 -4.32 -17.79
C LEU A 270 -11.27 -3.11 -17.45
N PHE A 271 -9.94 -3.29 -17.38
CA PHE A 271 -9.00 -2.18 -17.19
C PHE A 271 -9.14 -1.11 -18.30
N ILE A 272 -9.27 -1.54 -19.55
CA ILE A 272 -9.42 -0.64 -20.70
C ILE A 272 -10.68 0.22 -20.55
N PHE A 273 -11.85 -0.42 -20.36
CA PHE A 273 -13.12 0.29 -20.32
C PHE A 273 -13.37 1.05 -19.02
N SER A 274 -12.80 0.59 -17.90
CA SER A 274 -13.07 1.20 -16.59
C SER A 274 -12.11 2.32 -16.23
N ILE A 275 -10.92 2.34 -16.82
CA ILE A 275 -9.87 3.30 -16.45
C ILE A 275 -9.18 3.92 -17.65
N PHE A 276 -8.61 3.12 -18.55
CA PHE A 276 -7.82 3.67 -19.64
C PHE A 276 -8.66 4.61 -20.52
N LEU A 277 -9.83 4.16 -20.98
CA LEU A 277 -10.73 4.97 -21.81
C LEU A 277 -11.31 6.17 -21.06
N PRO A 278 -11.81 6.08 -19.80
CA PRO A 278 -12.21 7.26 -19.04
C PRO A 278 -11.10 8.31 -18.85
N VAL A 279 -9.85 7.88 -18.60
CA VAL A 279 -8.71 8.80 -18.48
C VAL A 279 -8.34 9.40 -19.84
N ALA A 280 -8.27 8.58 -20.89
CA ALA A 280 -7.97 9.04 -22.24
C ALA A 280 -9.02 10.04 -22.75
N THR A 281 -10.30 9.77 -22.52
CA THR A 281 -11.41 10.67 -22.88
C THR A 281 -11.35 11.99 -22.11
N SER A 282 -11.02 11.97 -20.81
CA SER A 282 -10.76 13.20 -20.05
C SER A 282 -9.63 14.02 -20.68
N PHE A 283 -8.57 13.36 -21.16
CA PHE A 283 -7.43 14.00 -21.80
C PHE A 283 -7.79 14.58 -23.18
N LEU A 284 -8.54 13.83 -23.98
CA LEU A 284 -9.03 14.28 -25.28
C LEU A 284 -9.99 15.47 -25.15
N PHE A 285 -10.94 15.41 -24.21
CA PHE A 285 -11.85 16.53 -23.95
C PHE A 285 -11.10 17.79 -23.58
N ARG A 286 -10.05 17.66 -22.75
CA ARG A 286 -9.18 18.79 -22.43
C ARG A 286 -8.39 19.29 -23.65
N TYR A 287 -7.82 18.38 -24.44
CA TYR A 287 -7.04 18.71 -25.63
C TYR A 287 -7.88 19.47 -26.67
N PHE A 288 -9.12 19.03 -26.91
CA PHE A 288 -10.08 19.68 -27.81
C PHE A 288 -10.82 20.86 -27.17
N LYS A 289 -10.44 21.29 -25.96
CA LYS A 289 -11.08 22.40 -25.23
C LYS A 289 -12.60 22.24 -25.02
N LEU A 290 -13.08 21.00 -24.98
CA LEU A 290 -14.45 20.67 -24.57
C LEU A 290 -14.63 20.81 -23.06
N THR A 291 -13.53 20.76 -22.29
CA THR A 291 -13.51 21.06 -20.86
C THR A 291 -12.47 22.13 -20.50
N SER A 292 -12.87 23.04 -19.63
CA SER A 292 -12.10 24.15 -19.06
C SER A 292 -10.93 23.68 -18.18
N ASP A 293 -11.04 22.51 -17.56
CA ASP A 293 -9.98 21.86 -16.80
C ASP A 293 -10.17 20.32 -16.75
N PHE A 294 -9.21 19.62 -16.14
CA PHE A 294 -9.30 18.17 -15.91
C PHE A 294 -10.26 17.79 -14.78
N ALA A 295 -10.73 18.75 -13.99
CA ALA A 295 -11.65 18.50 -12.88
C ALA A 295 -13.12 18.70 -13.28
N VAL A 296 -13.36 19.16 -14.51
CA VAL A 296 -14.66 19.57 -15.05
C VAL A 296 -15.39 20.48 -14.05
N SER A 297 -14.70 21.58 -13.72
CA SER A 297 -15.12 22.53 -12.69
C SER A 297 -16.46 23.19 -13.02
N GLU A 298 -16.69 23.46 -14.31
CA GLU A 298 -17.94 24.02 -14.85
C GLU A 298 -19.02 22.95 -14.97
N GLN A 299 -20.24 23.30 -14.53
CA GLN A 299 -21.34 22.34 -14.46
C GLN A 299 -21.89 21.97 -15.85
N GLU A 300 -21.88 22.92 -16.79
CA GLU A 300 -22.37 22.74 -18.16
C GLU A 300 -21.51 21.75 -18.98
N GLU A 301 -20.25 21.58 -18.61
CA GLU A 301 -19.31 20.68 -19.29
C GLU A 301 -19.49 19.21 -18.86
N ARG A 302 -20.11 18.96 -17.70
CA ARG A 302 -20.19 17.62 -17.07
C ARG A 302 -21.06 16.62 -17.83
N PRO A 303 -22.25 16.96 -18.34
CA PRO A 303 -23.15 15.97 -18.94
C PRO A 303 -22.49 15.18 -20.07
N ARG A 304 -21.73 15.83 -20.95
CA ARG A 304 -21.09 15.18 -22.10
C ARG A 304 -20.05 14.16 -21.67
N LEU A 305 -19.15 14.54 -20.75
CA LEU A 305 -18.09 13.65 -20.28
C LEU A 305 -18.65 12.51 -19.41
N PHE A 306 -19.57 12.81 -18.51
CA PHE A 306 -20.12 11.82 -17.58
C PHE A 306 -21.03 10.80 -18.30
N PHE A 307 -21.76 11.24 -19.33
CA PHE A 307 -22.52 10.32 -20.18
C PHE A 307 -21.60 9.32 -20.90
N LEU A 308 -20.45 9.77 -21.39
CA LEU A 308 -19.45 8.87 -21.99
C LEU A 308 -18.89 7.88 -20.95
N PHE A 309 -18.60 8.34 -19.72
CA PHE A 309 -18.18 7.44 -18.63
C PHE A 309 -19.24 6.39 -18.29
N LEU A 310 -20.52 6.78 -18.29
CA LEU A 310 -21.62 5.84 -18.06
C LEU A 310 -21.66 4.75 -19.13
N ILE A 311 -21.51 5.10 -20.40
CA ILE A 311 -21.45 4.12 -21.49
C ILE A 311 -20.27 3.15 -21.29
N LEU A 312 -19.08 3.69 -21.00
CA LEU A 312 -17.87 2.88 -20.81
C LEU A 312 -17.97 1.93 -19.61
N LEU A 313 -18.52 2.40 -18.48
CA LEU A 313 -18.71 1.58 -17.30
C LEU A 313 -19.87 0.58 -17.45
N PHE A 314 -20.87 0.89 -18.27
CA PHE A 314 -21.93 -0.05 -18.61
C PHE A 314 -21.41 -1.20 -19.47
N ILE A 315 -20.51 -0.91 -20.43
CA ILE A 315 -19.78 -1.95 -21.17
C ILE A 315 -18.96 -2.81 -20.21
N SER A 316 -18.27 -2.19 -19.25
CA SER A 316 -17.50 -2.91 -18.23
C SER A 316 -18.36 -3.83 -17.36
N PHE A 317 -19.59 -3.41 -17.03
CA PHE A 317 -20.58 -4.24 -16.37
C PHE A 317 -21.04 -5.42 -17.24
N GLY A 318 -21.30 -5.18 -18.54
CA GLY A 318 -21.62 -6.27 -19.48
C GLY A 318 -20.49 -7.30 -19.58
N ILE A 319 -19.23 -6.85 -19.50
CA ILE A 319 -18.05 -7.73 -19.45
C ILE A 319 -18.02 -8.50 -18.12
N SER A 320 -18.28 -7.86 -16.98
CA SER A 320 -18.26 -8.53 -15.68
C SER A 320 -19.30 -9.65 -15.59
N LEU A 321 -20.50 -9.46 -16.15
CA LEU A 321 -21.52 -10.51 -16.26
C LEU A 321 -21.02 -11.74 -17.00
N LYS A 322 -20.27 -11.57 -18.09
CA LYS A 322 -19.70 -12.69 -18.88
C LYS A 322 -18.65 -13.51 -18.12
N THR A 323 -18.07 -12.96 -17.05
CA THR A 323 -17.08 -13.70 -16.25
C THR A 323 -17.72 -14.71 -15.30
N GLY A 324 -19.01 -14.55 -14.98
CA GLY A 324 -19.69 -15.35 -13.94
C GLY A 324 -19.20 -15.09 -12.51
N ASN A 325 -18.26 -14.16 -12.29
CA ASN A 325 -17.71 -13.86 -10.97
C ASN A 325 -18.65 -12.90 -10.21
N THR A 326 -19.30 -13.39 -9.16
CA THR A 326 -20.29 -12.64 -8.37
C THR A 326 -19.73 -11.38 -7.72
N GLN A 327 -18.51 -11.45 -7.17
CA GLN A 327 -17.84 -10.29 -6.56
C GLN A 327 -17.59 -9.18 -7.58
N LEU A 328 -17.14 -9.55 -8.78
CA LEU A 328 -16.88 -8.61 -9.86
C LEU A 328 -18.19 -7.96 -10.35
N ILE A 329 -19.23 -8.76 -10.54
CA ILE A 329 -20.55 -8.27 -10.96
C ILE A 329 -21.05 -7.24 -9.94
N LEU A 330 -21.01 -7.56 -8.64
CA LEU A 330 -21.43 -6.68 -7.57
C LEU A 330 -20.66 -5.35 -7.56
N ILE A 331 -19.34 -5.39 -7.68
CA ILE A 331 -18.49 -4.19 -7.75
C ILE A 331 -18.92 -3.28 -8.92
N TYR A 332 -19.08 -3.85 -10.11
CA TYR A 332 -19.48 -3.05 -11.27
C TYR A 332 -20.91 -2.54 -11.18
N THR A 333 -21.82 -3.25 -10.52
CA THR A 333 -23.16 -2.75 -10.23
C THR A 333 -23.12 -1.53 -9.32
N VAL A 334 -22.34 -1.59 -8.21
CA VAL A 334 -22.13 -0.46 -7.30
C VAL A 334 -21.57 0.74 -8.05
N ILE A 335 -20.51 0.53 -8.85
CA ILE A 335 -19.85 1.60 -9.61
C ILE A 335 -20.83 2.26 -10.58
N ASN A 336 -21.60 1.47 -11.34
CA ASN A 336 -22.54 2.00 -12.34
C ASN A 336 -23.71 2.76 -11.70
N ILE A 337 -24.34 2.20 -10.66
CA ILE A 337 -25.44 2.87 -9.96
C ILE A 337 -24.95 4.17 -9.32
N THR A 338 -23.78 4.14 -8.66
CA THR A 338 -23.19 5.35 -8.06
C THR A 338 -22.89 6.41 -9.13
N LEU A 339 -22.32 6.03 -10.27
CA LEU A 339 -22.03 6.98 -11.34
C LEU A 339 -23.32 7.55 -11.94
N LEU A 340 -24.35 6.73 -12.13
CA LEU A 340 -25.65 7.17 -12.67
C LEU A 340 -26.30 8.19 -11.74
N CYS A 341 -26.47 7.83 -10.46
CA CYS A 341 -27.05 8.69 -9.44
C CYS A 341 -26.27 10.00 -9.29
N SER A 342 -24.94 9.93 -9.25
CA SER A 342 -24.11 11.13 -9.14
C SER A 342 -24.13 11.99 -10.40
N THR A 343 -24.21 11.41 -11.59
CA THR A 343 -24.34 12.17 -12.84
C THR A 343 -25.66 12.93 -12.87
N LEU A 344 -26.78 12.28 -12.54
CA LEU A 344 -28.09 12.93 -12.46
C LEU A 344 -28.10 14.05 -11.42
N LEU A 345 -27.55 13.79 -10.23
CA LEU A 345 -27.55 14.79 -9.16
C LEU A 345 -26.65 15.98 -9.49
N THR A 346 -25.49 15.74 -10.11
CA THR A 346 -24.56 16.81 -10.51
C THR A 346 -25.06 17.73 -11.62
N MET A 347 -26.16 17.37 -12.30
CA MET A 347 -26.88 18.27 -13.21
C MET A 347 -27.58 19.41 -12.47
N PHE A 348 -27.98 19.21 -11.21
CA PHE A 348 -28.71 20.19 -10.41
C PHE A 348 -27.88 20.76 -9.26
N TRP A 349 -26.99 19.95 -8.67
CA TRP A 349 -26.19 20.35 -7.52
C TRP A 349 -24.76 19.81 -7.61
N LYS A 350 -23.77 20.71 -7.63
CA LYS A 350 -22.34 20.36 -7.71
C LYS A 350 -21.90 19.49 -6.52
N ILE A 351 -21.64 18.22 -6.74
CA ILE A 351 -21.08 17.28 -5.75
C ILE A 351 -19.56 17.12 -5.95
N SER A 352 -18.84 16.77 -4.88
CA SER A 352 -17.43 16.37 -4.96
C SER A 352 -17.24 14.98 -5.59
N PHE A 353 -16.88 14.93 -6.88
CA PHE A 353 -16.53 13.69 -7.58
C PHE A 353 -15.33 12.95 -6.94
N HIS A 354 -14.42 13.70 -6.32
CA HIS A 354 -13.27 13.10 -5.62
C HIS A 354 -13.70 12.29 -4.40
N MET A 355 -14.76 12.71 -3.70
CA MET A 355 -15.31 11.91 -2.60
C MET A 355 -15.98 10.65 -3.11
N ILE A 356 -16.69 10.73 -4.23
CA ILE A 356 -17.32 9.55 -4.87
C ILE A 356 -16.26 8.52 -5.22
N VAL A 357 -15.23 8.92 -5.97
CA VAL A 357 -14.15 8.02 -6.40
C VAL A 357 -13.37 7.47 -5.20
N ALA A 358 -13.05 8.29 -4.19
CA ALA A 358 -12.32 7.82 -3.01
C ALA A 358 -13.12 6.76 -2.24
N THR A 359 -14.41 7.00 -2.03
CA THR A 359 -15.29 6.04 -1.34
C THR A 359 -15.48 4.76 -2.14
N LEU A 360 -15.65 4.84 -3.47
CA LEU A 360 -15.71 3.66 -4.34
C LEU A 360 -14.41 2.84 -4.30
N CYS A 361 -13.24 3.50 -4.35
CA CYS A 361 -11.96 2.79 -4.26
C CYS A 361 -11.84 2.05 -2.93
N LEU A 362 -12.17 2.70 -1.82
CA LEU A 362 -12.14 2.08 -0.50
C LEU A 362 -13.12 0.92 -0.37
N PHE A 363 -14.33 1.04 -0.94
CA PHE A 363 -15.28 -0.05 -1.04
C PHE A 363 -14.67 -1.25 -1.77
N VAL A 364 -14.11 -1.05 -2.97
CA VAL A 364 -13.48 -2.13 -3.75
C VAL A 364 -12.35 -2.80 -2.97
N ILE A 365 -11.48 -2.01 -2.35
CA ILE A 365 -10.35 -2.51 -1.56
C ILE A 365 -10.86 -3.35 -0.38
N SER A 366 -11.75 -2.80 0.45
CA SER A 366 -12.23 -3.49 1.65
C SER A 366 -13.07 -4.72 1.33
N PHE A 367 -13.92 -4.63 0.30
CA PHE A 367 -14.77 -5.73 -0.14
C PHE A 367 -13.95 -6.92 -0.66
N LEU A 368 -12.92 -6.68 -1.48
CA LEU A 368 -12.10 -7.76 -2.06
C LEU A 368 -11.06 -8.34 -1.10
N LEU A 369 -10.43 -7.49 -0.30
CA LEU A 369 -9.38 -7.93 0.61
C LEU A 369 -9.93 -8.64 1.85
N ASN A 370 -11.22 -8.43 2.18
CA ASN A 370 -11.94 -9.00 3.32
C ASN A 370 -11.11 -9.00 4.62
N ASN A 371 -10.39 -7.91 4.85
CA ASN A 371 -9.56 -7.72 6.03
C ASN A 371 -10.07 -6.48 6.78
N PRO A 372 -10.50 -6.59 8.04
CA PRO A 372 -11.05 -5.48 8.80
C PRO A 372 -10.09 -4.29 8.93
N LEU A 373 -8.78 -4.50 8.78
CA LEU A 373 -7.82 -3.41 8.85
C LEU A 373 -7.77 -2.53 7.60
N THR A 374 -8.31 -3.01 6.49
CA THR A 374 -8.48 -2.16 5.30
C THR A 374 -9.44 -1.00 5.57
N TYR A 375 -10.34 -1.13 6.55
CA TYR A 375 -11.20 -0.02 6.97
C TYR A 375 -10.41 1.16 7.55
N LEU A 376 -9.17 0.98 7.99
CA LEU A 376 -8.32 2.11 8.41
C LEU A 376 -7.94 3.03 7.25
N LEU A 377 -7.94 2.52 6.02
CA LEU A 377 -7.78 3.36 4.83
C LEU A 377 -8.94 4.38 4.70
N SER A 378 -10.08 4.18 5.38
CA SER A 378 -11.16 5.16 5.44
C SER A 378 -10.76 6.47 6.10
N LEU A 379 -9.68 6.51 6.88
CA LEU A 379 -9.07 7.76 7.38
C LEU A 379 -8.63 8.69 6.25
N ALA A 380 -8.44 8.18 5.03
CA ALA A 380 -8.19 9.01 3.85
C ALA A 380 -9.40 9.87 3.47
N LEU A 381 -10.64 9.44 3.72
CA LEU A 381 -11.85 10.18 3.36
C LEU A 381 -11.97 11.55 4.02
N PRO A 382 -11.86 11.69 5.36
CA PRO A 382 -11.89 13.01 5.99
C PRO A 382 -10.71 13.88 5.55
N LEU A 383 -9.54 13.31 5.26
CA LEU A 383 -8.37 14.07 4.77
C LEU A 383 -8.57 14.57 3.33
N VAL A 384 -9.12 13.74 2.44
CA VAL A 384 -9.51 14.12 1.08
C VAL A 384 -10.60 15.19 1.14
N GLY A 385 -11.64 15.00 1.97
CA GLY A 385 -12.71 15.97 2.18
C GLY A 385 -12.19 17.32 2.68
N TRP A 386 -11.38 17.31 3.74
CA TRP A 386 -10.71 18.50 4.28
C TRP A 386 -9.88 19.21 3.20
N SER A 387 -9.12 18.47 2.39
CA SER A 387 -8.30 19.06 1.33
C SER A 387 -9.12 19.84 0.30
N ARG A 388 -10.35 19.36 -0.01
CA ARG A 388 -11.24 20.00 -0.99
C ARG A 388 -11.86 21.29 -0.46
N ILE A 389 -12.21 21.29 0.82
CA ILE A 389 -12.76 22.46 1.52
C ILE A 389 -11.66 23.50 1.69
N PHE A 390 -10.48 23.09 2.16
CA PHE A 390 -9.35 23.98 2.40
C PHE A 390 -8.85 24.67 1.13
N LEU A 391 -8.80 23.96 0.00
CA LEU A 391 -8.44 24.52 -1.31
C LEU A 391 -9.58 25.32 -1.97
N LYS A 392 -10.70 25.56 -1.26
CA LYS A 392 -11.89 26.26 -1.75
C LYS A 392 -12.45 25.68 -3.06
N ARG A 393 -12.29 24.37 -3.28
CA ARG A 393 -12.79 23.68 -4.49
C ARG A 393 -14.23 23.19 -4.31
N HIS A 394 -14.61 22.88 -3.09
CA HIS A 394 -15.95 22.41 -2.73
C HIS A 394 -16.37 22.94 -1.35
N THR A 395 -17.68 23.07 -1.12
CA THR A 395 -18.21 23.33 0.22
C THR A 395 -18.36 22.03 1.02
N LEU A 396 -18.51 22.14 2.34
CA LEU A 396 -18.72 20.98 3.21
C LEU A 396 -19.93 20.13 2.77
N LYS A 397 -21.05 20.78 2.40
CA LYS A 397 -22.26 20.09 1.92
C LYS A 397 -21.98 19.29 0.64
N GLN A 398 -21.19 19.81 -0.28
CA GLN A 398 -20.84 19.12 -1.54
C GLN A 398 -19.91 17.91 -1.33
N VAL A 399 -19.03 17.99 -0.32
CA VAL A 399 -18.17 16.89 0.10
C VAL A 399 -19.00 15.78 0.75
N ILE A 400 -19.86 16.14 1.71
CA ILE A 400 -20.76 15.21 2.39
C ILE A 400 -21.71 14.56 1.37
N GLY A 401 -22.29 15.33 0.45
CA GLY A 401 -23.18 14.82 -0.59
C GLY A 401 -22.55 13.71 -1.43
N GLY A 402 -21.27 13.85 -1.80
CA GLY A 402 -20.54 12.83 -2.58
C GLY A 402 -20.22 11.57 -1.79
N PHE A 403 -19.97 11.70 -0.49
CA PHE A 403 -19.80 10.57 0.39
C PHE A 403 -21.13 9.81 0.62
N VAL A 404 -22.18 10.54 0.97
CA VAL A 404 -23.50 9.97 1.29
C VAL A 404 -24.11 9.26 0.09
N ILE A 405 -24.11 9.87 -1.10
CA ILE A 405 -24.67 9.22 -2.30
C ILE A 405 -23.98 7.89 -2.60
N THR A 406 -22.67 7.84 -2.42
CA THR A 406 -21.87 6.63 -2.68
C THR A 406 -22.17 5.54 -1.67
N ILE A 407 -22.20 5.87 -0.37
CA ILE A 407 -22.56 4.89 0.68
C ILE A 407 -23.98 4.38 0.48
N SER A 408 -24.94 5.27 0.19
CA SER A 408 -26.33 4.85 -0.04
C SER A 408 -26.42 3.87 -1.23
N CYS A 409 -25.69 4.11 -2.32
CA CYS A 409 -25.66 3.20 -3.46
C CYS A 409 -24.99 1.86 -3.11
N ILE A 410 -23.89 1.88 -2.35
CA ILE A 410 -23.23 0.66 -1.87
C ILE A 410 -24.19 -0.18 -1.02
N LEU A 411 -24.82 0.44 -0.01
CA LEU A 411 -25.76 -0.24 0.89
C LEU A 411 -26.97 -0.77 0.13
N PHE A 412 -27.52 0.02 -0.80
CA PHE A 412 -28.63 -0.41 -1.64
C PHE A 412 -28.28 -1.68 -2.42
N VAL A 413 -27.14 -1.68 -3.12
CA VAL A 413 -26.71 -2.85 -3.88
C VAL A 413 -26.47 -4.06 -2.98
N LEU A 414 -25.76 -3.88 -1.85
CA LEU A 414 -25.48 -4.97 -0.92
C LEU A 414 -26.75 -5.55 -0.25
N THR A 415 -27.81 -4.75 -0.12
CA THR A 415 -29.07 -5.20 0.51
C THR A 415 -29.96 -5.96 -0.47
N PHE A 416 -30.02 -5.51 -1.73
CA PHE A 416 -30.97 -6.04 -2.72
C PHE A 416 -30.37 -7.08 -3.66
N ILE A 417 -29.04 -7.10 -3.80
CA ILE A 417 -28.33 -8.06 -4.63
C ILE A 417 -27.65 -9.07 -3.69
N ASN A 418 -28.46 -10.01 -3.18
CA ASN A 418 -27.96 -11.21 -2.53
C ASN A 418 -27.38 -12.12 -3.62
N PHE A 419 -26.05 -12.17 -3.74
CA PHE A 419 -25.35 -13.19 -4.52
C PHE A 419 -24.89 -14.34 -3.63
#